data_AF-A0A356X7G1-F1
#
_entry.id   AF-A0A356X7G1-F1
#
_cell.length_a   1.000
_cell.length_b   1.000
_cell.length_c   1.000
_cell.angle_alpha   90.00
_cell.angle_beta   90.00
_cell.angle_gamma   90.00
#
_symmetry.space_group_name_H-M   'P 1'
#
loop_
_entity.id
_entity.type
_entity.pdbx_description
1 polymer ?
#
loop_
_entity_poly.entity_id
_entity_poly.type
_entity_poly.pdbx_seq_one_letter_code
_entity_poly.pdbx_strand_id
1 'polypeptide(L)' 'MPNLLIQNISQIASPKPGVCRGPELRSLNIYENAAIYISDGMIKAVGPISEVMEQVEGHPVILDAE' A
#
# COMPACT_ATOMS: atom_id res chain seq x y z
N MET A 1 -17.95 -0.72 2.62
CA MET A 1 -17.10 -1.37 3.66
C MET A 1 -16.47 -0.26 4.48
N PRO A 2 -16.17 -0.47 5.78
CA PRO A 2 -15.40 0.52 6.52
C PRO A 2 -14.01 0.71 5.87
N ASN A 3 -13.48 1.91 5.97
CA ASN A 3 -12.09 2.19 5.57
C ASN A 3 -11.15 1.37 6.46
N LEU A 4 -10.07 0.85 5.89
CA LEU A 4 -9.12 -0.04 6.54
C LEU A 4 -7.70 0.50 6.32
N LEU A 5 -6.93 0.64 7.39
CA LEU A 5 -5.50 0.93 7.36
C LEU A 5 -4.76 -0.28 7.91
N ILE A 6 -3.98 -0.94 7.07
CA ILE A 6 -3.09 -2.02 7.47
C ILE A 6 -1.70 -1.41 7.64
N GLN A 7 -1.05 -1.61 8.77
CA GLN A 7 0.27 -1.06 9.09
C GLN A 7 1.26 -2.14 9.53
N ASN A 8 2.54 -1.77 9.65
CA ASN A 8 3.64 -2.65 10.05
C ASN A 8 3.77 -3.91 9.17
N ILE A 9 3.45 -3.80 7.88
CA ILE A 9 3.60 -4.91 6.96
C ILE A 9 5.08 -5.08 6.68
N SER A 10 5.63 -6.26 7.01
CA SER A 10 7.06 -6.55 6.84
C SER A 10 7.57 -6.22 5.43
N GLN A 11 6.83 -6.63 4.40
CA GLN A 11 7.14 -6.29 3.02
C GLN A 11 5.90 -6.26 2.11
N ILE A 12 5.85 -5.27 1.21
CA ILE A 12 4.93 -5.21 0.08
C ILE A 12 5.68 -5.08 -1.23
N ALA A 13 5.26 -5.86 -2.22
CA ALA A 13 5.61 -5.66 -3.61
C ALA A 13 4.45 -5.01 -4.37
N SER A 14 4.72 -3.93 -5.09
CA SER A 14 3.77 -3.35 -6.05
C SER A 14 4.39 -3.26 -7.44
N PRO A 15 3.59 -3.46 -8.51
CA PRO A 15 4.08 -3.31 -9.86
C PRO A 15 4.44 -1.85 -10.15
N LYS A 16 5.44 -1.65 -11.01
CA LYS A 16 5.69 -0.33 -11.60
C LYS A 16 4.48 0.07 -12.45
N PRO A 17 3.91 1.28 -12.28
CA PRO A 17 2.79 1.73 -13.11
C PRO A 17 3.13 1.75 -14.60
N GLY A 18 2.17 1.37 -15.44
CA GLY A 18 2.27 1.41 -16.89
C GLY A 18 2.61 0.05 -17.55
N VAL A 19 2.72 0.06 -18.87
CA VAL A 19 3.03 -1.14 -19.65
C VAL A 19 4.55 -1.36 -19.67
N CYS A 20 5.00 -2.48 -19.08
CA CYS A 20 6.42 -2.85 -19.04
C CYS A 20 6.73 -3.99 -20.02
N ARG A 21 7.96 -4.06 -20.55
CA ARG A 21 8.41 -5.13 -21.46
C ARG A 21 9.86 -5.53 -21.21
N GLY A 22 10.22 -6.77 -21.57
CA GLY A 22 11.60 -7.24 -21.53
C GLY A 22 12.18 -7.18 -20.10
N PRO A 23 13.41 -6.66 -19.91
CA PRO A 23 14.03 -6.54 -18.59
C PRO A 23 13.20 -5.79 -17.55
N GLU A 24 12.33 -4.85 -17.97
CA GLU A 24 11.47 -4.07 -17.06
C GLU A 24 10.39 -4.92 -16.39
N LEU A 25 10.07 -6.12 -16.90
CA LEU A 25 9.17 -7.05 -16.21
C LEU A 25 9.72 -7.52 -14.85
N ARG A 26 11.02 -7.31 -14.60
CA ARG A 26 11.67 -7.60 -13.32
C ARG A 26 11.65 -6.41 -12.36
N SER A 27 11.10 -5.27 -12.77
CA SER A 27 11.03 -4.07 -11.95
C SER A 27 9.78 -4.10 -11.07
N LEU A 28 9.99 -4.26 -9.77
CA LEU A 28 8.97 -4.15 -8.72
C LEU A 28 9.36 -3.04 -7.76
N ASN A 29 8.38 -2.31 -7.26
CA ASN A 29 8.58 -1.45 -6.10
C ASN A 29 8.41 -2.32 -4.86
N ILE A 30 9.46 -2.41 -4.06
CA ILE A 30 9.45 -3.15 -2.79
C ILE A 30 9.48 -2.13 -1.66
N TYR A 31 8.51 -2.22 -0.76
CA TYR A 31 8.42 -1.41 0.45
C TYR A 31 8.59 -2.33 1.65
N GLU A 32 9.56 -2.04 2.50
CA GLU A 32 9.73 -2.68 3.81
C GLU A 32 9.03 -1.84 4.89
N ASN A 33 8.50 -2.47 5.94
CA ASN A 33 7.74 -1.78 7.01
C ASN A 33 6.64 -0.87 6.43
N ALA A 34 5.84 -1.45 5.55
CA ALA A 34 4.87 -0.76 4.71
C ALA A 34 3.48 -0.69 5.34
N ALA A 35 2.61 0.10 4.72
CA ALA A 35 1.21 0.23 5.04
C ALA A 35 0.35 0.21 3.77
N ILE A 36 -0.94 -0.11 3.93
CA ILE A 36 -1.97 -0.07 2.89
C ILE A 36 -3.19 0.64 3.45
N TYR A 37 -3.70 1.64 2.72
CA TYR A 37 -5.00 2.22 2.98
C TYR A 37 -6.03 1.76 1.94
N ILE A 38 -7.14 1.21 2.42
CA ILE A 38 -8.27 0.72 1.63
C ILE A 38 -9.50 1.54 2.01
N SER A 39 -10.15 2.10 1.00
CA SER A 39 -11.41 2.85 1.14
C SER A 39 -12.38 2.38 0.08
N ASP A 40 -13.63 2.13 0.47
CA ASP A 40 -14.68 1.59 -0.39
C ASP A 40 -14.30 0.30 -1.14
N GLY A 41 -13.51 -0.55 -0.49
CA GLY A 41 -13.02 -1.81 -1.07
C GLY A 41 -11.94 -1.63 -2.15
N MET A 42 -11.42 -0.42 -2.32
CA MET A 42 -10.33 -0.09 -3.26
C MET A 42 -9.07 0.30 -2.49
N ILE A 43 -7.93 -0.18 -2.95
CA ILE A 43 -6.62 0.28 -2.47
C ILE A 43 -6.44 1.73 -2.93
N LYS A 44 -6.33 2.66 -1.98
CA LYS A 44 -6.11 4.09 -2.24
C LYS A 44 -4.63 4.46 -2.18
N ALA A 45 -3.89 3.87 -1.24
CA ALA A 45 -2.48 4.14 -1.06
C ALA A 45 -1.74 2.89 -0.56
N VAL A 46 -0.49 2.76 -1.00
CA VAL A 46 0.45 1.70 -0.62
C VAL A 46 1.84 2.34 -0.53
N GLY A 47 2.57 2.05 0.53
CA GLY A 47 3.94 2.56 0.69
C GLY A 47 4.35 2.65 2.16
N PRO A 48 5.34 3.48 2.49
CA PRO A 48 5.69 3.80 3.87
C PRO A 48 4.48 4.40 4.61
N ILE A 49 4.37 4.14 5.91
CA ILE A 49 3.25 4.64 6.73
C ILE A 49 3.08 6.17 6.63
N SER A 50 4.18 6.92 6.56
CA SER A 50 4.15 8.38 6.42
C SER A 50 3.42 8.84 5.16
N GLU A 51 3.68 8.19 4.02
CA GLU A 51 3.06 8.54 2.73
C GLU A 51 1.59 8.08 2.68
N VAL A 52 1.31 6.89 3.23
CA VAL A 52 -0.06 6.37 3.29
C VAL A 52 -0.95 7.26 4.16
N MET A 53 -0.43 7.76 5.28
CA MET A 53 -1.18 8.64 6.20
C MET A 53 -1.60 9.97 5.56
N GLU A 54 -0.90 10.47 4.54
CA GLU A 54 -1.32 11.65 3.78
C GLU A 54 -2.62 11.43 3.00
N GLN A 55 -2.96 10.17 2.71
CA GLN A 55 -4.14 9.77 1.95
C GLN A 55 -5.27 9.24 2.86
N VAL A 56 -5.04 9.11 4.16
CA VAL A 56 -6.03 8.57 5.09
C VAL A 56 -7.11 9.60 5.38
N GLU A 57 -8.35 9.23 5.07
CA GLU A 57 -9.53 10.03 5.39
C GLU A 57 -10.36 9.37 6.50
N GLY A 58 -10.88 10.21 7.39
CA GLY A 58 -11.76 9.78 8.47
C GLY A 58 -11.03 8.95 9.53
N HIS A 59 -11.70 7.93 10.05
CA HIS A 59 -11.19 7.07 11.12
C HIS A 59 -11.26 5.61 10.64
N PRO A 60 -10.26 5.14 9.88
CA PRO A 60 -10.25 3.77 9.41
C PRO A 60 -10.11 2.79 10.57
N VAL A 61 -10.59 1.57 10.36
CA VAL A 61 -10.20 0.44 11.20
C VAL A 61 -8.72 0.19 10.99
N ILE A 62 -7.95 0.09 12.07
CA ILE A 62 -6.52 -0.19 12.01
C ILE A 62 -6.31 -1.68 12.19
N LEU A 63 -5.53 -2.28 11.29
CA LEU A 63 -5.04 -3.65 11.39
C LEU A 63 -3.51 -3.62 11.48
N ASP A 64 -2.97 -4.24 12.52
CA ASP A 64 -1.53 -4.43 12.66
C ASP A 64 -1.13 -5.78 12.06
N ALA A 65 -0.05 -5.78 11.25
CA ALA A 65 0.41 -6.95 10.51
C ALA A 65 1.73 -7.54 11.05
N GLU A 66 2.20 -7.06 12.21
CA GLU A 66 3.38 -7.58 12.92
C GLU A 66 3.23 -9.05 13.37
#